data_AF-A0A7S0KCY4-F1
#
_entry.id   AF-A0A7S0KCY4-F1
#
_cell.length_a   1.000
_cell.length_b   1.000
_cell.length_c   1.000
_cell.angle_alpha   90.00
_cell.angle_beta   90.00
_cell.angle_gamma   90.00
#
_symmetry.space_group_name_H-M   'P 1'
#
loop_
_entity.id
_entity.type
_entity.pdbx_description
1 polymer ?
#
loop_
_entity_poly.entity_id
_entity_poly.type
_entity_poly.pdbx_seq_one_letter_code
_entity_poly.pdbx_strand_id
1 'polypeptide(L)'
;GVGFRLRATPPGRTCSSVAASRVQRVRSHHDKGRRRPSARLNSRVTRARNGSDRGGRPRRKGDSERHTRDGGIATMTTLSMSAAAPRCFAVGSRAQSGGARKATNAGRTALVSRARGASLVPRAAFTPAGAKIAGVGMAVPTQYLTNDDLSELVDTNDEWIRTRTGIGKRHVISGDESLTSLAAEASKKALAAAGVAAEDLDLILLSTSSPDDLFGSACTVQAAIGATGALAVDLTAACSGFVVGVVNGVHFIRGGEYKNVLVVGADVLSRYVDWRDRGTCILFGDGCGAMVLTSTPDPSDCCLLGFDMHSDGTGNHNLTAKFAYEAGIQTAGKSKPTAEGGDAPSSRGAFCNIGMNGQEVFKFAVKTVPDTVSKSLEKAGMTSEDIDFLVMHQANQRIIDTAAKRFGLGPEKVVSNIAKYGNTSAGSVPIAMAEAVEEGRIKKGDIVATAGFGAGLTWASAILRW
;
A
#
# COMPACT_ATOMS: atom_id res chain seq x y z
N GLY A 1 18.48 24.66 7.76
CA GLY A 1 18.65 23.21 7.71
C GLY A 1 18.92 22.72 9.10
N VAL A 2 17.98 21.96 9.68
CA VAL A 2 18.23 21.22 10.93
C VAL A 2 18.92 19.93 10.49
N GLY A 3 20.19 19.76 10.83
CA GLY A 3 20.93 18.54 10.49
C GLY A 3 20.54 17.41 11.43
N PHE A 4 19.97 16.33 10.89
CA PHE A 4 19.61 15.15 11.66
C PHE A 4 20.86 14.41 12.16
N ARG A 5 20.82 13.90 13.40
CA ARG A 5 21.71 12.81 13.83
C ARG A 5 21.05 11.47 13.53
N LEU A 6 21.11 11.04 12.27
CA LEU A 6 20.66 9.71 11.90
C LEU A 6 21.57 8.65 12.52
N ARG A 7 20.98 7.57 13.04
CA ARG A 7 21.69 6.42 13.61
C ARG A 7 21.70 5.29 12.58
N ALA A 8 22.86 4.67 12.38
CA ALA A 8 23.00 3.52 11.49
C ALA A 8 22.78 2.21 12.26
N THR A 9 22.17 1.23 11.60
CA THR A 9 22.07 -0.14 12.10
C THR A 9 23.48 -0.78 12.14
N PRO A 10 23.92 -1.37 13.27
CA PRO A 10 25.20 -2.09 13.30
C PRO A 10 25.14 -3.32 12.38
N PRO A 11 26.21 -3.64 11.63
CA PRO A 11 26.22 -4.82 10.77
C PRO A 11 26.05 -6.09 11.62
N GLY A 12 25.11 -6.95 11.22
CA GLY A 12 24.91 -8.27 11.82
C GLY A 12 26.20 -9.09 11.73
N ARG A 13 26.61 -9.69 12.86
CA ARG A 13 27.82 -10.52 12.92
C ARG A 13 27.59 -11.82 12.15
N THR A 14 28.05 -11.88 10.91
CA THR A 14 28.37 -13.16 10.27
C THR A 14 29.77 -13.58 10.72
N CYS A 15 29.84 -14.79 11.28
CA CYS A 15 31.07 -15.39 11.73
C CYS A 15 31.86 -15.88 10.50
N SER A 16 32.94 -15.20 10.12
CA SER A 16 34.03 -15.82 9.38
C SER A 16 35.32 -15.03 9.58
N SER A 17 36.28 -15.71 10.19
CA SER A 17 37.67 -15.29 10.33
C SER A 17 38.37 -15.31 8.97
N VAL A 18 39.17 -14.28 8.64
CA VAL A 18 40.59 -14.38 8.24
C VAL A 18 41.20 -12.97 8.08
N ALA A 19 42.30 -12.78 8.81
CA ALA A 19 43.47 -11.91 8.65
C ALA A 19 43.46 -10.60 7.79
N ALA A 20 43.68 -9.50 8.52
CA ALA A 20 44.78 -8.53 8.40
C ALA A 20 45.05 -7.76 7.08
N SER A 21 44.95 -6.43 7.16
CA SER A 21 46.14 -5.57 7.05
C SER A 21 45.87 -4.14 7.56
N ARG A 22 46.89 -3.57 8.21
CA ARG A 22 46.97 -2.22 8.77
C ARG A 22 47.17 -1.18 7.67
N VAL A 23 46.50 -0.03 7.76
CA VAL A 23 47.08 1.26 7.35
C VAL A 23 46.72 2.36 8.37
N GLN A 24 47.72 3.18 8.66
CA GLN A 24 47.81 4.17 9.73
C GLN A 24 46.97 5.43 9.50
N ARG A 25 46.69 6.06 10.64
CA ARG A 25 46.15 7.41 10.88
C ARG A 25 46.83 8.50 10.04
N VAL A 26 46.02 9.52 9.68
CA VAL A 26 46.42 10.92 9.83
C VAL A 26 45.25 11.69 10.46
N ARG A 27 45.50 12.25 11.65
CA ARG A 27 44.67 13.29 12.28
C ARG A 27 45.29 14.63 11.95
N SER A 28 44.51 15.60 11.49
CA SER A 28 44.88 17.02 11.54
C SER A 28 43.94 17.76 12.48
N HIS A 29 44.54 18.31 13.53
CA HIS A 29 43.97 19.30 14.43
C HIS A 29 43.83 20.67 13.74
N HIS A 30 42.72 21.36 13.94
CA HIS A 30 42.59 22.83 14.01
C HIS A 30 41.35 23.10 14.88
N ASP A 31 41.54 23.39 16.15
CA ASP A 31 41.85 24.68 16.79
C ASP A 31 40.59 25.50 17.12
N LYS A 32 40.52 25.90 18.40
CA LYS A 32 39.36 26.41 19.13
C LYS A 32 39.43 27.95 19.15
N GLY A 33 38.51 28.60 18.45
CA GLY A 33 38.23 30.04 18.63
C GLY A 33 37.04 30.28 19.55
N ARG A 34 37.27 30.56 20.83
CA ARG A 34 36.28 31.10 21.78
C ARG A 34 35.95 32.57 21.44
N ARG A 35 34.67 32.93 21.33
CA ARG A 35 34.11 34.22 21.82
C ARG A 35 32.63 34.05 22.24
N ARG A 36 32.33 34.46 23.47
CA ARG A 36 31.01 34.77 24.07
C ARG A 36 31.10 36.23 24.59
N PRO A 37 30.03 36.86 25.08
CA PRO A 37 28.69 37.02 24.51
C PRO A 37 28.24 38.50 24.58
N SER A 38 27.15 38.89 23.90
CA SER A 38 26.45 40.14 24.21
C SER A 38 24.96 39.87 24.45
N ALA A 39 24.55 40.10 25.69
CA ALA A 39 23.18 40.11 26.15
C ALA A 39 22.44 41.36 25.64
N ARG A 40 21.16 41.22 25.30
CA ARG A 40 20.15 42.25 25.56
C ARG A 40 18.86 41.58 26.02
N LEU A 41 18.56 41.81 27.29
CA LEU A 41 17.23 41.72 27.87
C LEU A 41 16.30 42.71 27.15
N ASN A 42 15.05 42.32 26.96
CA ASN A 42 13.94 43.26 27.13
C ASN A 42 12.76 42.51 27.75
N SER A 43 12.53 42.83 29.02
CA SER A 43 11.36 42.54 29.81
C SER A 43 10.22 43.48 29.43
N ARG A 44 9.01 42.96 29.23
CA ARG A 44 7.77 43.68 29.54
C ARG A 44 6.78 42.76 30.24
N VAL A 45 6.62 43.05 31.53
CA VAL A 45 5.53 42.63 32.40
C VAL A 45 4.43 43.68 32.30
N THR A 46 3.18 43.28 32.09
CA THR A 46 2.01 44.01 32.62
C THR A 46 0.95 43.03 33.10
N ARG A 47 0.47 43.32 34.31
CA ARG A 47 -0.46 42.58 35.17
C ARG A 47 -1.91 42.53 34.64
N ALA A 48 -2.54 41.39 34.95
CA ALA A 48 -3.88 41.12 35.48
C ALA A 48 -4.95 42.24 35.57
N ARG A 49 -6.20 41.85 35.30
CA ARG A 49 -7.37 42.10 36.17
C ARG A 49 -8.53 41.13 35.90
N ASN A 50 -9.12 40.66 37.00
CA ASN A 50 -10.34 39.85 37.12
C ASN A 50 -11.60 40.65 36.75
N GLY A 51 -12.68 39.93 36.38
CA GLY A 51 -14.04 40.45 36.33
C GLY A 51 -15.05 39.33 36.08
N SER A 52 -15.73 38.93 37.14
CA SER A 52 -16.82 37.95 37.21
C SER A 52 -18.17 38.52 36.76
N ASP A 53 -19.07 37.61 36.33
CA ASP A 53 -20.42 37.38 36.87
C ASP A 53 -21.63 37.44 35.89
N ARG A 54 -22.47 36.39 36.00
CA ARG A 54 -23.91 36.22 35.63
C ARG A 54 -24.33 36.41 34.16
N GLY A 55 -25.25 35.66 33.57
CA GLY A 55 -26.22 34.64 34.00
C GLY A 55 -27.32 34.55 32.91
N GLY A 56 -27.97 33.40 32.69
CA GLY A 56 -29.18 33.33 31.84
C GLY A 56 -29.42 32.05 31.04
N ARG A 57 -29.99 31.03 31.69
CA ARG A 57 -31.00 30.08 31.14
C ARG A 57 -32.24 30.24 32.04
N PRO A 58 -33.48 29.75 31.75
CA PRO A 58 -33.84 28.59 30.92
C PRO A 58 -35.21 28.65 30.18
N ARG A 59 -35.58 27.55 29.49
CA ARG A 59 -36.90 26.81 29.44
C ARG A 59 -37.02 26.12 28.06
N ARG A 60 -37.10 24.79 27.87
CA ARG A 60 -38.00 23.68 28.30
C ARG A 60 -39.48 23.82 27.91
N LYS A 61 -39.95 22.90 27.06
CA LYS A 61 -41.12 21.98 27.16
C LYS A 61 -41.30 21.29 25.78
N GLY A 62 -41.77 20.05 25.63
CA GLY A 62 -42.45 19.13 26.55
C GLY A 62 -42.63 17.75 25.89
N ASP A 63 -43.13 16.83 26.70
CA ASP A 63 -43.17 15.37 26.58
C ASP A 63 -44.28 14.78 25.67
N SER A 64 -44.15 13.50 25.35
CA SER A 64 -45.13 12.40 25.60
C SER A 64 -44.65 11.12 24.88
N GLU A 65 -44.34 10.02 25.57
CA GLU A 65 -45.23 8.89 25.97
C GLU A 65 -45.90 8.19 24.78
N ARG A 66 -46.13 6.87 24.67
CA ARG A 66 -45.81 5.60 25.38
C ARG A 66 -46.44 4.50 24.49
N HIS A 67 -46.02 3.24 24.71
CA HIS A 67 -46.79 1.99 24.49
C HIS A 67 -47.08 1.55 23.03
N THR A 68 -47.15 0.26 22.63
CA THR A 68 -46.97 -1.08 23.24
C THR A 68 -47.11 -2.11 22.10
N ARG A 69 -46.32 -3.19 22.19
CA ARG A 69 -46.63 -4.62 21.95
C ARG A 69 -47.20 -5.17 20.63
N ASP A 70 -46.74 -6.42 20.41
CA ASP A 70 -47.29 -7.56 19.64
C ASP A 70 -47.32 -7.40 18.11
N GLY A 71 -46.89 -8.34 17.29
CA GLY A 71 -46.68 -9.79 17.42
C GLY A 71 -47.20 -10.40 16.10
N GLY A 72 -46.47 -11.32 15.47
CA GLY A 72 -47.01 -12.03 14.29
C GLY A 72 -45.98 -12.55 13.29
N ILE A 73 -45.67 -13.83 13.41
CA ILE A 73 -44.97 -14.68 12.45
C ILE A 73 -45.94 -15.08 11.32
N ALA A 74 -45.52 -15.05 10.04
CA ALA A 74 -45.94 -16.01 9.01
C ALA A 74 -45.15 -15.86 7.69
N THR A 75 -44.24 -16.81 7.47
CA THR A 75 -44.00 -17.62 6.25
C THR A 75 -43.79 -17.03 4.85
N MET A 76 -42.78 -17.65 4.21
CA MET A 76 -42.27 -17.56 2.85
C MET A 76 -43.31 -17.68 1.73
N THR A 77 -43.08 -16.92 0.66
CA THR A 77 -43.24 -17.43 -0.72
C THR A 77 -42.11 -16.89 -1.59
N THR A 78 -41.37 -17.80 -2.20
CA THR A 78 -40.30 -17.59 -3.19
C THR A 78 -40.86 -17.11 -4.54
N LEU A 79 -40.28 -16.08 -5.13
CA LEU A 79 -40.45 -15.73 -6.55
C LEU A 79 -39.08 -15.35 -7.14
N SER A 80 -38.61 -16.18 -8.07
CA SER A 80 -37.41 -15.95 -8.87
C SER A 80 -37.64 -14.81 -9.85
N MET A 81 -36.73 -13.84 -9.91
CA MET A 81 -36.64 -12.91 -11.03
C MET A 81 -35.30 -13.08 -11.73
N SER A 82 -35.38 -13.55 -12.97
CA SER A 82 -34.30 -13.57 -13.96
C SER A 82 -34.10 -12.14 -14.48
N ALA A 83 -32.90 -11.59 -14.33
CA ALA A 83 -32.54 -10.25 -14.81
C ALA A 83 -31.90 -10.34 -16.21
N ALA A 84 -32.53 -9.67 -17.17
CA ALA A 84 -32.08 -9.51 -18.55
C ALA A 84 -30.87 -8.56 -18.65
N ALA A 85 -29.91 -8.92 -19.51
CA ALA A 85 -28.73 -8.11 -19.83
C ALA A 85 -29.07 -6.86 -20.68
N PRO A 86 -28.42 -5.71 -20.47
CA PRO A 86 -28.65 -4.53 -21.29
C PRO A 86 -27.84 -4.57 -22.60
N ARG A 87 -28.51 -4.25 -23.71
CA ARG A 87 -27.95 -4.08 -25.05
C ARG A 87 -27.26 -2.72 -25.19
N CYS A 88 -26.08 -2.71 -25.80
CA CYS A 88 -25.33 -1.52 -26.20
C CYS A 88 -26.10 -0.69 -27.24
N PHE A 89 -26.12 0.63 -27.04
CA PHE A 89 -26.59 1.63 -27.98
C PHE A 89 -25.56 1.85 -29.10
N ALA A 90 -25.95 1.61 -30.36
CA ALA A 90 -25.23 2.09 -31.53
C ALA A 90 -25.87 3.40 -32.02
N VAL A 91 -25.06 4.45 -32.12
CA VAL A 91 -25.46 5.75 -32.68
C VAL A 91 -25.54 5.63 -34.20
N GLY A 92 -26.77 5.63 -34.73
CA GLY A 92 -27.03 5.68 -36.17
C GLY A 92 -27.21 7.12 -36.64
N SER A 93 -26.33 7.58 -37.54
CA SER A 93 -26.50 8.79 -38.32
C SER A 93 -27.58 8.61 -39.38
N ARG A 94 -28.59 9.50 -39.36
CA ARG A 94 -29.68 9.60 -40.34
C ARG A 94 -29.14 9.91 -41.74
N ALA A 95 -29.56 9.12 -42.73
CA ALA A 95 -29.67 9.55 -44.13
C ALA A 95 -31.07 9.22 -44.65
N GLN A 96 -31.63 10.17 -45.37
CA GLN A 96 -33.05 10.30 -45.70
C GLN A 96 -33.54 9.31 -46.76
N SER A 97 -34.84 9.08 -46.66
CA SER A 97 -35.77 8.36 -47.53
C SER A 97 -35.75 8.75 -49.00
N GLY A 98 -36.06 7.79 -49.87
CA GLY A 98 -36.84 8.05 -51.09
C GLY A 98 -36.66 7.02 -52.20
N GLY A 99 -37.73 6.30 -52.53
CA GLY A 99 -37.90 5.72 -53.86
C GLY A 99 -38.20 4.22 -53.90
N ALA A 100 -39.49 3.87 -53.77
CA ALA A 100 -39.99 2.56 -54.16
C ALA A 100 -40.01 2.43 -55.69
N ARG A 101 -39.39 1.38 -56.25
CA ARG A 101 -39.77 0.80 -57.55
C ARG A 101 -39.62 -0.72 -57.54
N LYS A 102 -40.70 -1.38 -57.94
CA LYS A 102 -40.82 -2.82 -58.24
C LYS A 102 -39.84 -3.22 -59.34
N ALA A 103 -39.20 -4.38 -59.21
CA ALA A 103 -38.86 -5.22 -60.36
C ALA A 103 -38.58 -6.67 -59.93
N THR A 104 -39.15 -7.56 -60.70
CA THR A 104 -39.17 -9.02 -60.63
C THR A 104 -37.85 -9.68 -61.06
N ASN A 105 -37.67 -10.92 -60.61
CA ASN A 105 -36.72 -11.95 -61.05
C ASN A 105 -36.09 -11.77 -62.45
N ALA A 106 -34.76 -11.84 -62.51
CA ALA A 106 -34.02 -12.53 -63.57
C ALA A 106 -32.57 -12.77 -63.12
N GLY A 107 -32.01 -13.91 -63.53
CA GLY A 107 -30.89 -14.58 -62.90
C GLY A 107 -29.54 -13.86 -62.92
N ARG A 108 -28.66 -14.29 -62.00
CA ARG A 108 -27.21 -14.25 -62.19
C ARG A 108 -26.50 -15.22 -61.23
N THR A 109 -26.04 -16.32 -61.84
CA THR A 109 -24.76 -17.02 -61.58
C THR A 109 -24.33 -17.21 -60.13
N ALA A 110 -24.46 -18.46 -59.66
CA ALA A 110 -23.75 -18.97 -58.50
C ALA A 110 -22.24 -18.91 -58.73
N LEU A 111 -21.57 -17.94 -58.12
CA LEU A 111 -20.14 -17.99 -57.87
C LEU A 111 -19.92 -18.91 -56.67
N VAL A 112 -19.57 -20.17 -56.95
CA VAL A 112 -19.04 -21.10 -55.97
C VAL A 112 -17.67 -20.57 -55.54
N SER A 113 -17.63 -19.70 -54.53
CA SER A 113 -16.38 -19.39 -53.85
C SER A 113 -16.00 -20.62 -53.02
N ARG A 114 -15.03 -21.39 -53.50
CA ARG A 114 -14.31 -22.38 -52.68
C ARG A 114 -13.77 -21.66 -51.44
N ALA A 115 -14.46 -21.82 -50.31
CA ALA A 115 -13.89 -21.53 -49.01
C ALA A 115 -12.70 -22.48 -48.85
N ARG A 116 -11.49 -21.98 -49.12
CA ARG A 116 -10.26 -22.67 -48.73
C ARG A 116 -10.38 -22.87 -47.22
N GLY A 117 -10.35 -24.12 -46.78
CA GLY A 117 -10.34 -24.47 -45.37
C GLY A 117 -9.23 -23.69 -44.69
N ALA A 118 -9.61 -22.65 -43.94
CA ALA A 118 -8.73 -22.07 -42.97
C ALA A 118 -8.48 -23.19 -41.95
N SER A 119 -7.28 -23.75 -41.96
CA SER A 119 -6.78 -24.56 -40.86
C SER A 119 -6.92 -23.70 -39.61
N LEU A 120 -7.93 -24.01 -38.80
CA LEU A 120 -8.05 -23.46 -37.46
C LEU A 120 -6.85 -24.00 -36.70
N VAL A 121 -5.79 -23.20 -36.61
CA VAL A 121 -4.69 -23.46 -35.67
C VAL A 121 -5.37 -23.71 -34.31
N PRO A 122 -5.17 -24.88 -33.67
CA PRO A 122 -5.77 -25.14 -32.38
C PRO A 122 -5.36 -24.01 -31.45
N ARG A 123 -6.33 -23.20 -31.01
CA ARG A 123 -6.09 -22.20 -29.99
C ARG A 123 -5.67 -22.98 -28.76
N ALA A 124 -4.45 -22.75 -28.26
CA ALA A 124 -3.95 -23.42 -27.07
C ALA A 124 -5.05 -23.39 -26.00
N ALA A 125 -5.44 -24.57 -25.52
CA ALA A 125 -6.53 -24.66 -24.56
C ALA A 125 -6.10 -23.95 -23.28
N PHE A 126 -6.95 -23.03 -22.79
CA PHE A 126 -6.76 -22.41 -21.49
C PHE A 126 -6.60 -23.52 -20.44
N THR A 127 -5.42 -23.58 -19.83
CA THR A 127 -5.11 -24.54 -18.78
C THR A 127 -4.99 -23.74 -17.48
N PRO A 128 -6.03 -23.76 -16.62
CA PRO A 128 -5.92 -23.11 -15.33
C PRO A 128 -4.75 -23.71 -14.54
N ALA A 129 -4.05 -22.86 -13.80
CA ALA A 129 -2.98 -23.27 -12.89
C ALA A 129 -3.35 -22.90 -11.45
N GLY A 130 -2.77 -23.60 -10.48
CA GLY A 130 -2.71 -23.13 -9.10
C GLY A 130 -1.52 -22.19 -8.90
N ALA A 131 -1.38 -21.66 -7.69
CA ALA A 131 -0.31 -20.73 -7.35
C ALA A 131 0.15 -20.99 -5.92
N LYS A 132 1.45 -20.97 -5.66
CA LYS A 132 2.02 -21.11 -4.32
C LYS A 132 2.96 -19.95 -4.01
N ILE A 133 3.09 -19.63 -2.73
CA ILE A 133 4.12 -18.70 -2.26
C ILE A 133 5.44 -19.48 -2.22
N ALA A 134 6.44 -19.03 -2.96
CA ALA A 134 7.73 -19.72 -3.06
C ALA A 134 8.80 -19.10 -2.16
N GLY A 135 8.75 -17.79 -1.94
CA GLY A 135 9.74 -17.10 -1.12
C GLY A 135 9.33 -15.67 -0.80
N VAL A 136 9.89 -15.13 0.27
CA VAL A 136 9.72 -13.74 0.71
C VAL A 136 11.07 -13.13 1.04
N GLY A 137 11.14 -11.80 0.96
CA GLY A 137 12.36 -11.05 1.27
C GLY A 137 12.02 -9.63 1.68
N MET A 138 12.95 -8.97 2.38
CA MET A 138 12.80 -7.59 2.82
C MET A 138 14.10 -6.79 2.76
N ALA A 139 13.95 -5.48 2.63
CA ALA A 139 15.02 -4.51 2.74
C ALA A 139 14.48 -3.23 3.38
N VAL A 140 15.26 -2.66 4.29
CA VAL A 140 14.93 -1.40 4.97
C VAL A 140 16.17 -0.51 4.94
N PRO A 141 15.99 0.82 4.95
CA PRO A 141 17.12 1.73 5.01
C PRO A 141 18.05 1.45 6.19
N THR A 142 19.33 1.77 6.03
CA THR A 142 20.32 1.59 7.10
C THR A 142 20.13 2.55 8.27
N GLN A 143 19.67 3.77 7.96
CA GLN A 143 19.43 4.83 8.93
C GLN A 143 18.04 4.73 9.55
N TYR A 144 17.93 5.17 10.80
CA TYR A 144 16.67 5.26 11.50
C TYR A 144 16.59 6.49 12.41
N LEU A 145 15.35 6.86 12.74
CA LEU A 145 14.99 7.86 13.74
C LEU A 145 14.27 7.17 14.90
N THR A 146 14.73 7.40 16.12
CA THR A 146 14.03 6.99 17.34
C THR A 146 12.97 8.03 17.72
N ASN A 147 12.11 7.68 18.67
CA ASN A 147 11.19 8.65 19.25
C ASN A 147 11.91 9.80 19.97
N ASP A 148 13.07 9.54 20.61
CA ASP A 148 13.87 10.59 21.25
C ASP A 148 14.44 11.57 20.21
N ASP A 149 14.86 11.08 19.04
CA ASP A 149 15.33 11.94 17.95
C ASP A 149 14.18 12.87 17.46
N LEU A 150 12.93 12.40 17.48
CA LEU A 150 11.74 13.22 17.13
C LEU A 150 11.39 14.26 18.19
N SER A 151 11.67 14.00 19.46
CA SER A 151 11.47 14.97 20.56
C SER A 151 12.33 16.23 20.42
N GLU A 152 13.43 16.16 19.65
CA GLU A 152 14.24 17.34 19.31
C GLU A 152 13.60 18.23 18.23
N LEU A 153 12.59 17.72 17.51
CA LEU A 153 11.97 18.37 16.35
C LEU A 153 10.57 18.91 16.65
N VAL A 154 9.79 18.15 17.43
CA VAL A 154 8.40 18.47 17.76
C VAL A 154 8.13 18.18 19.25
N ASP A 155 7.17 18.89 19.83
CA ASP A 155 6.79 18.71 21.24
C ASP A 155 6.14 17.32 21.47
N THR A 156 6.97 16.32 21.79
CA THR A 156 6.58 14.92 21.99
C THR A 156 7.62 14.15 22.83
N ASN A 157 7.36 12.89 23.16
CA ASN A 157 8.29 11.98 23.84
C ASN A 157 8.00 10.51 23.50
N ASP A 158 8.95 9.61 23.81
CA ASP A 158 8.86 8.17 23.52
C ASP A 158 7.62 7.52 24.15
N GLU A 159 7.36 7.79 25.43
CA GLU A 159 6.21 7.24 26.15
C GLU A 159 4.89 7.58 25.44
N TRP A 160 4.73 8.84 25.04
CA TRP A 160 3.53 9.32 24.36
C TRP A 160 3.37 8.68 22.98
N ILE A 161 4.45 8.57 22.19
CA ILE A 161 4.41 7.96 20.86
C ILE A 161 4.09 6.47 20.97
N ARG A 162 4.81 5.72 21.81
CA ARG A 162 4.59 4.27 22.00
C ARG A 162 3.19 3.95 22.47
N THR A 163 2.68 4.69 23.46
CA THR A 163 1.33 4.45 24.01
C THR A 163 0.25 4.64 22.95
N ARG A 164 0.44 5.58 22.02
CA ARG A 164 -0.57 5.90 21.00
C ARG A 164 -0.43 5.12 19.70
N THR A 165 0.78 4.65 19.39
CA THR A 165 1.11 4.08 18.07
C THR A 165 1.74 2.69 18.12
N GLY A 166 2.42 2.35 19.23
CA GLY A 166 3.30 1.20 19.35
C GLY A 166 4.68 1.38 18.69
N ILE A 167 4.95 2.52 18.05
CA ILE A 167 6.19 2.75 17.29
C ILE A 167 7.30 3.18 18.24
N GLY A 168 8.48 2.56 18.11
CA GLY A 168 9.69 2.91 18.86
C GLY A 168 10.77 3.60 18.01
N LYS A 169 10.84 3.21 16.73
CA LYS A 169 11.72 3.83 15.73
C LYS A 169 11.15 3.63 14.32
N ARG A 170 11.66 4.41 13.37
CA ARG A 170 11.37 4.29 11.94
C ARG A 170 12.65 4.31 11.13
N HIS A 171 12.72 3.51 10.07
CA HIS A 171 13.83 3.58 9.12
C HIS A 171 13.53 4.67 8.08
N VAL A 172 14.56 5.42 7.66
CA VAL A 172 14.43 6.50 6.68
C VAL A 172 15.59 6.44 5.70
N ILE A 173 15.31 6.62 4.42
CA ILE A 173 16.37 6.62 3.39
C ILE A 173 17.39 7.75 3.64
N SER A 174 18.63 7.49 3.26
CA SER A 174 19.72 8.47 3.33
C SER A 174 20.74 8.25 2.22
N GLY A 175 21.51 9.29 1.89
CA GLY A 175 22.56 9.19 0.87
C GLY A 175 21.98 8.74 -0.48
N ASP A 176 22.50 7.64 -1.01
CA ASP A 176 22.14 7.08 -2.32
C ASP A 176 21.02 6.02 -2.25
N GLU A 177 20.43 5.78 -1.07
CA GLU A 177 19.29 4.85 -0.92
C GLU A 177 18.04 5.40 -1.64
N SER A 178 17.36 4.53 -2.40
CA SER A 178 16.15 4.86 -3.15
C SER A 178 15.08 3.79 -2.99
N LEU A 179 13.85 4.05 -3.45
CA LEU A 179 12.81 3.02 -3.46
C LEU A 179 13.24 1.82 -4.32
N THR A 180 13.81 2.10 -5.49
CA THR A 180 14.32 1.10 -6.44
C THR A 180 15.42 0.25 -5.82
N SER A 181 16.39 0.84 -5.10
CA SER A 181 17.49 0.07 -4.50
C SER A 181 16.97 -0.90 -3.42
N LEU A 182 16.06 -0.43 -2.57
CA LEU A 182 15.41 -1.27 -1.55
C LEU A 182 14.56 -2.38 -2.19
N ALA A 183 13.78 -2.04 -3.22
CA ALA A 183 12.97 -3.01 -3.95
C ALA A 183 13.81 -4.08 -4.63
N ALA A 184 14.94 -3.71 -5.25
CA ALA A 184 15.86 -4.66 -5.85
C ALA A 184 16.48 -5.60 -4.80
N GLU A 185 16.88 -5.09 -3.64
CA GLU A 185 17.44 -5.91 -2.56
C GLU A 185 16.40 -6.89 -1.97
N ALA A 186 15.20 -6.41 -1.64
CA ALA A 186 14.13 -7.26 -1.12
C ALA A 186 13.74 -8.36 -2.12
N SER A 187 13.67 -8.00 -3.41
CA SER A 187 13.34 -8.93 -4.50
C SER A 187 14.40 -10.00 -4.69
N LYS A 188 15.69 -9.64 -4.65
CA LYS A 188 16.80 -10.61 -4.71
C LYS A 188 16.75 -11.61 -3.56
N LYS A 189 16.44 -11.16 -2.34
CA LYS A 189 16.24 -12.06 -1.19
C LYS A 189 15.04 -12.98 -1.36
N ALA A 190 13.91 -12.47 -1.87
CA ALA A 190 12.73 -13.28 -2.13
C ALA A 190 12.96 -14.34 -3.21
N LEU A 191 13.65 -13.96 -4.31
CA LEU A 191 14.06 -14.88 -5.37
C LEU A 191 15.01 -15.97 -4.88
N ALA A 192 16.00 -15.59 -4.06
CA ALA A 192 16.92 -16.54 -3.44
C ALA A 192 16.18 -17.52 -2.51
N ALA A 193 15.25 -17.03 -1.70
CA ALA A 193 14.40 -17.88 -0.85
C ALA A 193 13.50 -18.82 -1.66
N ALA A 194 13.03 -18.38 -2.83
CA ALA A 194 12.20 -19.15 -3.74
C ALA A 194 12.97 -20.17 -4.59
N GLY A 195 14.29 -20.00 -4.75
CA GLY A 195 15.09 -20.76 -5.70
C GLY A 195 14.70 -20.47 -7.16
N VAL A 196 14.24 -19.25 -7.46
CA VAL A 196 13.82 -18.80 -8.79
C VAL A 196 14.85 -17.84 -9.35
N ALA A 197 15.32 -18.06 -10.57
CA ALA A 197 16.23 -17.12 -11.24
C ALA A 197 15.47 -15.87 -11.67
N ALA A 198 16.13 -14.71 -11.69
CA ALA A 198 15.47 -13.46 -12.05
C ALA A 198 14.96 -13.49 -13.50
N GLU A 199 15.70 -14.14 -14.39
CA GLU A 199 15.39 -14.32 -15.80
C GLU A 199 14.14 -15.17 -16.04
N ASP A 200 13.77 -16.01 -15.07
CA ASP A 200 12.58 -16.86 -15.11
C ASP A 200 11.31 -16.13 -14.63
N LEU A 201 11.41 -14.87 -14.19
CA LEU A 201 10.23 -14.06 -13.86
C LEU A 201 9.47 -13.65 -15.12
N ASP A 202 8.15 -13.81 -15.08
CA ASP A 202 7.25 -13.39 -16.16
C ASP A 202 6.62 -12.01 -15.87
N LEU A 203 6.42 -11.69 -14.59
CA LEU A 203 5.74 -10.46 -14.16
C LEU A 203 6.29 -9.92 -12.83
N ILE A 204 6.44 -8.61 -12.77
CA ILE A 204 6.76 -7.84 -11.57
C ILE A 204 5.63 -6.85 -11.31
N LEU A 205 4.98 -6.97 -10.16
CA LEU A 205 3.98 -6.05 -9.65
C LEU A 205 4.60 -5.23 -8.51
N LEU A 206 4.97 -3.98 -8.78
CA LEU A 206 5.50 -3.07 -7.76
C LEU A 206 4.38 -2.21 -7.19
N SER A 207 3.90 -2.59 -6.01
CA SER A 207 2.93 -1.81 -5.25
C SER A 207 3.61 -0.70 -4.47
N THR A 208 3.48 0.54 -4.95
CA THR A 208 4.05 1.74 -4.32
C THR A 208 3.18 3.00 -4.52
N SER A 209 3.29 3.94 -3.59
CA SER A 209 2.75 5.31 -3.71
C SER A 209 3.84 6.38 -3.68
N SER A 210 5.11 5.98 -3.72
CA SER A 210 6.26 6.87 -3.61
C SER A 210 7.39 6.48 -4.58
N PRO A 211 7.09 6.28 -5.88
CA PRO A 211 8.08 5.83 -6.85
C PRO A 211 9.22 6.85 -6.97
N ASP A 212 10.39 6.36 -7.40
CA ASP A 212 11.55 7.23 -7.69
C ASP A 212 11.34 8.06 -8.97
N ASP A 213 10.47 7.60 -9.88
CA ASP A 213 10.14 8.25 -11.15
C ASP A 213 8.61 8.37 -11.31
N LEU A 214 8.14 9.45 -11.93
CA LEU A 214 6.72 9.72 -12.16
C LEU A 214 6.04 8.63 -12.99
N PHE A 215 6.77 8.01 -13.92
CA PHE A 215 6.30 6.92 -14.77
C PHE A 215 6.44 5.54 -14.12
N GLY A 216 6.80 5.48 -12.84
CA GLY A 216 6.92 4.26 -12.06
C GLY A 216 8.36 3.78 -11.88
N SER A 217 8.55 2.81 -11.01
CA SER A 217 9.87 2.25 -10.68
C SER A 217 10.00 0.76 -10.98
N ALA A 218 8.92 0.08 -11.41
CA ALA A 218 8.93 -1.36 -11.65
C ALA A 218 9.94 -1.77 -12.73
N CYS A 219 10.01 -1.03 -13.85
CA CYS A 219 10.97 -1.30 -14.93
C CYS A 219 12.43 -1.14 -14.48
N THR A 220 12.72 -0.17 -13.61
CA THR A 220 14.07 0.01 -13.08
C THR A 220 14.42 -1.10 -12.09
N VAL A 221 13.46 -1.57 -11.28
CA VAL A 221 13.65 -2.76 -10.42
C VAL A 221 13.92 -4.00 -11.27
N GLN A 222 13.14 -4.21 -12.34
CA GLN A 222 13.30 -5.30 -13.30
C GLN A 222 14.73 -5.34 -13.86
N ALA A 223 15.25 -4.21 -14.32
CA ALA A 223 16.63 -4.11 -14.79
C ALA A 223 17.65 -4.36 -13.65
N ALA A 224 17.43 -3.80 -12.45
CA ALA A 224 18.35 -3.91 -11.32
C ALA A 224 18.47 -5.33 -10.73
N ILE A 225 17.47 -6.18 -10.93
CA ILE A 225 17.49 -7.59 -10.52
C ILE A 225 17.86 -8.54 -11.66
N GLY A 226 17.97 -8.06 -12.91
CA GLY A 226 18.31 -8.89 -14.07
C GLY A 226 17.12 -9.66 -14.66
N ALA A 227 15.88 -9.26 -14.38
CA ALA A 227 14.68 -9.98 -14.81
C ALA A 227 14.28 -9.67 -16.26
N THR A 228 15.18 -9.92 -17.22
CA THR A 228 15.07 -9.45 -18.62
C THR A 228 13.84 -9.96 -19.38
N GLY A 229 13.22 -11.05 -18.93
CA GLY A 229 11.99 -11.61 -19.52
C GLY A 229 10.69 -11.07 -18.92
N ALA A 230 10.74 -10.37 -17.79
CA ALA A 230 9.55 -10.00 -17.04
C ALA A 230 8.88 -8.71 -17.58
N LEU A 231 7.55 -8.74 -17.72
CA LEU A 231 6.76 -7.51 -17.72
C LEU A 231 6.86 -6.87 -16.33
N ALA A 232 7.06 -5.56 -16.23
CA ALA A 232 7.12 -4.85 -14.96
C ALA A 232 6.15 -3.68 -14.95
N VAL A 233 5.30 -3.61 -13.93
CA VAL A 233 4.28 -2.55 -13.78
C VAL A 233 4.15 -2.09 -12.33
N ASP A 234 3.91 -0.79 -12.16
CA ASP A 234 3.58 -0.19 -10.87
C ASP A 234 2.07 -0.32 -10.59
N LEU A 235 1.73 -0.56 -9.32
CA LEU A 235 0.35 -0.63 -8.83
C LEU A 235 0.15 0.32 -7.64
N THR A 236 -0.59 1.41 -7.84
CA THR A 236 -0.87 2.37 -6.77
C THR A 236 -2.19 2.06 -6.08
N ALA A 237 -2.13 1.49 -4.89
CA ALA A 237 -3.27 1.32 -3.97
C ALA A 237 -2.87 1.58 -2.51
N ALA A 238 -1.97 2.56 -2.30
CA ALA A 238 -1.49 2.99 -0.98
C ALA A 238 -1.06 1.81 -0.10
N CYS A 239 -1.31 1.89 1.20
CA CYS A 239 -0.99 0.85 2.17
C CYS A 239 -1.71 -0.50 1.93
N SER A 240 -2.74 -0.55 1.07
CA SER A 240 -3.39 -1.81 0.68
C SER A 240 -2.71 -2.49 -0.50
N GLY A 241 -1.79 -1.79 -1.16
CA GLY A 241 -1.22 -2.17 -2.45
C GLY A 241 -0.55 -3.54 -2.49
N PHE A 242 0.15 -3.96 -1.42
CA PHE A 242 0.76 -5.28 -1.42
C PHE A 242 -0.27 -6.41 -1.47
N VAL A 243 -1.33 -6.34 -0.66
CA VAL A 243 -2.38 -7.38 -0.64
C VAL A 243 -3.14 -7.38 -1.97
N VAL A 244 -3.43 -6.20 -2.53
CA VAL A 244 -3.99 -6.06 -3.89
C VAL A 244 -3.06 -6.70 -4.92
N GLY A 245 -1.74 -6.48 -4.80
CA GLY A 245 -0.72 -7.07 -5.66
C GLY A 245 -0.68 -8.60 -5.58
N VAL A 246 -0.77 -9.18 -4.38
CA VAL A 246 -0.80 -10.64 -4.18
C VAL A 246 -2.01 -11.27 -4.85
N VAL A 247 -3.21 -10.70 -4.62
CA VAL A 247 -4.44 -11.20 -5.24
C VAL A 247 -4.35 -11.14 -6.77
N ASN A 248 -3.89 -10.02 -7.32
CA ASN A 248 -3.69 -9.89 -8.77
C ASN A 248 -2.63 -10.86 -9.30
N GLY A 249 -1.50 -11.01 -8.61
CA GLY A 249 -0.43 -11.94 -9.00
C GLY A 249 -0.91 -13.39 -9.07
N VAL A 250 -1.66 -13.84 -8.07
CA VAL A 250 -2.31 -15.16 -8.10
C VAL A 250 -3.28 -15.28 -9.28
N HIS A 251 -4.09 -14.25 -9.55
CA HIS A 251 -5.01 -14.28 -10.69
C HIS A 251 -4.30 -14.28 -12.05
N PHE A 252 -3.17 -13.60 -12.20
CA PHE A 252 -2.34 -13.69 -13.41
C PHE A 252 -1.82 -15.11 -13.63
N ILE A 253 -1.35 -15.78 -12.56
CA ILE A 253 -0.91 -17.18 -12.64
C ILE A 253 -2.05 -18.12 -13.01
N ARG A 254 -3.21 -17.95 -12.34
CA ARG A 254 -4.42 -18.74 -12.64
C ARG A 254 -4.94 -18.52 -14.07
N GLY A 255 -4.57 -17.40 -14.68
CA GLY A 255 -4.79 -17.10 -16.09
C GLY A 255 -3.98 -17.96 -17.07
N GLY A 256 -3.00 -18.74 -16.58
CA GLY A 256 -2.29 -19.79 -17.33
C GLY A 256 -1.04 -19.33 -18.09
N GLU A 257 -0.88 -18.04 -18.36
CA GLU A 257 0.27 -17.50 -19.12
C GLU A 257 1.48 -17.17 -18.22
N TYR A 258 1.24 -16.69 -17.01
CA TYR A 258 2.29 -16.31 -16.07
C TYR A 258 2.61 -17.47 -15.12
N LYS A 259 3.89 -17.80 -14.95
CA LYS A 259 4.35 -18.88 -14.07
C LYS A 259 5.02 -18.34 -12.82
N ASN A 260 5.91 -17.37 -12.95
CA ASN A 260 6.64 -16.79 -11.83
C ASN A 260 6.33 -15.28 -11.75
N VAL A 261 5.68 -14.88 -10.66
CA VAL A 261 5.27 -13.49 -10.43
C VAL A 261 5.93 -12.98 -9.16
N LEU A 262 6.63 -11.85 -9.28
CA LEU A 262 7.19 -11.12 -8.16
C LEU A 262 6.23 -10.00 -7.75
N VAL A 263 5.75 -10.04 -6.51
CA VAL A 263 4.93 -8.97 -5.92
C VAL A 263 5.77 -8.23 -4.91
N VAL A 264 5.94 -6.92 -5.12
CA VAL A 264 6.77 -6.06 -4.28
C VAL A 264 5.89 -5.01 -3.62
N GLY A 265 5.94 -4.91 -2.29
CA GLY A 265 5.36 -3.80 -1.54
C GLY A 265 6.49 -2.88 -1.08
N ALA A 266 6.51 -1.64 -1.56
CA ALA A 266 7.59 -0.72 -1.25
C ALA A 266 7.08 0.71 -1.09
N ASP A 267 7.57 1.41 -0.08
CA ASP A 267 7.35 2.84 0.03
C ASP A 267 8.49 3.54 0.76
N VAL A 268 8.76 4.77 0.32
CA VAL A 268 9.68 5.74 0.89
C VAL A 268 8.89 7.02 1.19
N LEU A 269 7.97 6.93 2.15
CA LEU A 269 7.06 8.02 2.50
C LEU A 269 7.75 9.17 3.24
N SER A 270 8.94 8.95 3.81
CA SER A 270 9.73 9.99 4.48
C SER A 270 9.95 11.25 3.63
N ARG A 271 9.97 11.11 2.28
CA ARG A 271 10.05 12.21 1.31
C ARG A 271 8.87 13.19 1.37
N TYR A 272 7.71 12.70 1.82
CA TYR A 272 6.45 13.45 1.87
C TYR A 272 5.98 13.73 3.31
N VAL A 273 6.80 13.44 4.32
CA VAL A 273 6.48 13.74 5.72
C VAL A 273 6.84 15.20 6.03
N ASP A 274 5.89 15.96 6.61
CA ASP A 274 6.25 17.21 7.29
C ASP A 274 6.83 16.88 8.67
N TRP A 275 8.15 16.96 8.82
CA TRP A 275 8.84 16.68 10.08
C TRP A 275 8.51 17.66 11.22
N ARG A 276 7.71 18.70 10.95
CA ARG A 276 7.16 19.62 11.97
C ARG A 276 5.73 19.27 12.35
N ASP A 277 5.04 18.44 11.57
CA ASP A 277 3.70 17.95 11.90
C ASP A 277 3.79 16.68 12.76
N ARG A 278 3.66 16.86 14.08
CA ARG A 278 3.59 15.77 15.06
C ARG A 278 2.51 14.74 14.73
N GLY A 279 1.43 15.13 14.02
CA GLY A 279 0.33 14.23 13.68
C GLY A 279 0.72 13.10 12.72
N THR A 280 1.74 13.32 11.89
CA THR A 280 2.13 12.39 10.82
C THR A 280 3.60 11.95 10.92
N CYS A 281 4.52 12.80 11.36
CA CYS A 281 5.96 12.49 11.39
C CYS A 281 6.33 11.34 12.33
N ILE A 282 5.48 11.06 13.31
CA ILE A 282 5.62 9.94 14.26
C ILE A 282 5.11 8.60 13.71
N LEU A 283 4.55 8.56 12.49
CA LEU A 283 3.88 7.36 11.95
C LEU A 283 4.68 6.64 10.87
N PHE A 284 5.14 7.36 9.85
CA PHE A 284 5.75 6.75 8.67
C PHE A 284 7.23 6.40 8.83
N GLY A 285 7.61 5.29 8.20
CA GLY A 285 8.97 4.88 7.91
C GLY A 285 9.05 4.36 6.48
N ASP A 286 10.26 4.08 6.03
CA ASP A 286 10.53 3.58 4.69
C ASP A 286 10.92 2.11 4.73
N GLY A 287 10.56 1.37 3.69
CA GLY A 287 10.94 -0.03 3.58
C GLY A 287 10.29 -0.74 2.40
N CYS A 288 10.84 -1.91 2.11
CA CYS A 288 10.36 -2.79 1.06
C CYS A 288 10.29 -4.25 1.54
N GLY A 289 9.23 -4.94 1.12
CA GLY A 289 9.16 -6.39 1.15
C GLY A 289 8.70 -6.95 -0.19
N ALA A 290 9.09 -8.18 -0.50
CA ALA A 290 8.78 -8.85 -1.75
C ALA A 290 8.34 -10.29 -1.51
N MET A 291 7.50 -10.81 -2.39
CA MET A 291 6.97 -12.16 -2.39
C MET A 291 7.03 -12.74 -3.81
N VAL A 292 7.55 -13.95 -3.95
CA VAL A 292 7.54 -14.70 -5.21
C VAL A 292 6.38 -15.69 -5.17
N LEU A 293 5.52 -15.60 -6.18
CA LEU A 293 4.44 -16.55 -6.45
C LEU A 293 4.86 -17.44 -7.62
N THR A 294 4.61 -18.74 -7.53
CA THR A 294 4.92 -19.70 -8.60
C THR A 294 3.72 -20.56 -8.95
N SER A 295 3.59 -20.89 -10.23
CA SER A 295 2.52 -21.73 -10.75
C SER A 295 2.64 -23.18 -10.27
N THR A 296 1.48 -23.81 -10.06
CA THR A 296 1.36 -25.25 -9.85
C THR A 296 0.43 -25.84 -10.92
N PRO A 297 0.68 -27.07 -11.39
CA PRO A 297 -0.18 -27.69 -12.41
C PRO A 297 -1.62 -27.96 -11.95
N ASP A 298 -1.82 -28.11 -10.63
CA ASP A 298 -3.13 -28.37 -10.03
C ASP A 298 -3.82 -27.05 -9.66
N PRO A 299 -4.94 -26.67 -10.31
CA PRO A 299 -5.70 -25.47 -9.98
C PRO A 299 -6.20 -25.39 -8.53
N SER A 300 -6.31 -26.53 -7.84
CA SER A 300 -6.72 -26.60 -6.44
C SER A 300 -5.58 -26.34 -5.45
N ASP A 301 -4.32 -26.48 -5.89
CA ASP A 301 -3.13 -26.13 -5.11
C ASP A 301 -2.85 -24.63 -5.23
N CYS A 302 -3.70 -23.84 -4.56
CA CYS A 302 -3.68 -22.39 -4.58
C CYS A 302 -3.49 -21.83 -3.18
N CYS A 303 -2.48 -20.98 -2.99
CA CYS A 303 -2.20 -20.30 -1.74
C CYS A 303 -3.30 -19.30 -1.38
N LEU A 304 -3.99 -18.71 -2.36
CA LEU A 304 -5.11 -17.79 -2.10
C LEU A 304 -6.40 -18.57 -1.88
N LEU A 305 -6.84 -18.65 -0.62
CA LEU A 305 -8.04 -19.38 -0.22
C LEU A 305 -9.31 -18.52 -0.29
N GLY A 306 -9.18 -17.22 -0.01
CA GLY A 306 -10.28 -16.26 -0.08
C GLY A 306 -9.76 -14.83 0.00
N PHE A 307 -10.48 -13.88 -0.60
CA PHE A 307 -10.09 -12.47 -0.59
C PHE A 307 -11.27 -11.52 -0.70
N ASP A 308 -11.05 -10.28 -0.31
CA ASP A 308 -12.03 -9.20 -0.35
C ASP A 308 -11.29 -7.87 -0.57
N MET A 309 -11.65 -7.13 -1.62
CA MET A 309 -10.98 -5.87 -2.01
C MET A 309 -12.02 -4.81 -2.37
N HIS A 310 -11.82 -3.59 -1.89
CA HIS A 310 -12.77 -2.49 -2.07
C HIS A 310 -12.08 -1.12 -2.06
N SER A 311 -12.83 -0.10 -2.48
CA SER A 311 -12.43 1.29 -2.42
C SER A 311 -13.61 2.19 -2.10
N ASP A 312 -13.36 3.27 -1.37
CA ASP A 312 -14.30 4.38 -1.15
C ASP A 312 -13.59 5.72 -1.36
N GLY A 313 -13.76 6.27 -2.57
CA GLY A 313 -13.16 7.53 -2.99
C GLY A 313 -13.64 8.75 -2.20
N THR A 314 -14.79 8.67 -1.50
CA THR A 314 -15.33 9.80 -0.73
C THR A 314 -14.44 10.14 0.46
N GLY A 315 -13.67 9.16 0.97
CA GLY A 315 -12.73 9.31 2.07
C GLY A 315 -11.36 9.88 1.71
N ASN A 316 -11.08 10.21 0.44
CA ASN A 316 -9.76 10.68 -0.02
C ASN A 316 -9.23 11.89 0.78
N HIS A 317 -10.11 12.79 1.22
CA HIS A 317 -9.73 13.97 2.00
C HIS A 317 -9.17 13.64 3.40
N ASN A 318 -9.34 12.41 3.90
CA ASN A 318 -8.85 11.98 5.20
C ASN A 318 -7.39 11.51 5.18
N LEU A 319 -6.83 11.15 4.03
CA LEU A 319 -5.42 10.77 3.90
C LEU A 319 -4.95 10.99 2.45
N THR A 320 -4.13 12.01 2.23
CA THR A 320 -3.77 12.45 0.88
C THR A 320 -2.44 13.20 0.83
N ALA A 321 -1.70 13.02 -0.26
CA ALA A 321 -0.64 13.89 -0.72
C ALA A 321 -1.04 14.38 -2.11
N LYS A 322 -1.59 15.59 -2.19
CA LYS A 322 -2.15 16.14 -3.43
C LYS A 322 -1.06 16.71 -4.31
N PHE A 323 -1.24 16.58 -5.62
CA PHE A 323 -0.45 17.34 -6.57
C PHE A 323 -0.52 18.84 -6.23
N ALA A 324 0.64 19.47 -6.20
CA ALA A 324 0.84 20.87 -5.93
C ALA A 324 1.95 21.40 -6.84
N TYR A 325 1.98 22.71 -7.04
CA TYR A 325 3.17 23.33 -7.63
C TYR A 325 4.10 23.73 -6.50
N GLU A 326 5.42 23.62 -6.73
CA GLU A 326 6.42 24.04 -5.73
C GLU A 326 6.14 25.46 -5.23
N ALA A 327 6.09 25.63 -3.90
CA ALA A 327 5.88 26.92 -3.27
C ALA A 327 7.02 27.87 -3.65
N GLY A 328 6.68 28.94 -4.37
CA GLY A 328 7.65 29.92 -4.90
C GLY A 328 7.72 29.96 -6.43
N ILE A 329 7.19 28.95 -7.11
CA ILE A 329 6.87 29.07 -8.54
C ILE A 329 5.44 29.58 -8.63
N GLN A 330 5.28 30.91 -8.66
CA GLN A 330 4.02 31.51 -9.07
C GLN A 330 3.63 30.85 -10.38
N THR A 331 2.51 30.13 -10.37
CA THR A 331 1.83 29.83 -11.62
C THR A 331 1.60 31.17 -12.28
N ALA A 332 2.20 31.39 -13.44
CA ALA A 332 1.68 32.35 -14.39
C ALA A 332 0.22 31.95 -14.59
N GLY A 333 -0.67 32.64 -13.86
CA GLY A 333 -2.02 32.18 -13.63
C GLY A 333 -2.71 31.93 -14.95
N LYS A 334 -3.41 30.80 -15.08
CA LYS A 334 -4.35 30.53 -16.19
C LYS A 334 -3.81 30.88 -17.59
N SER A 335 -2.50 30.90 -17.77
CA SER A 335 -1.86 31.31 -19.02
C SER A 335 -1.79 30.07 -19.88
N LYS A 336 -2.46 30.07 -21.04
CA LYS A 336 -2.23 29.04 -22.06
C LYS A 336 -0.73 28.99 -22.35
N PRO A 337 -0.13 27.81 -22.59
CA PRO A 337 1.19 27.74 -23.19
C PRO A 337 1.16 28.57 -24.48
N THR A 338 1.85 29.71 -24.50
CA THR A 338 1.92 30.55 -25.70
C THR A 338 3.00 29.97 -26.62
N ALA A 339 2.74 29.99 -27.92
CA ALA A 339 3.64 29.49 -28.95
C ALA A 339 4.95 30.30 -29.08
N GLU A 340 5.00 31.48 -28.46
CA GLU A 340 6.23 32.27 -28.33
C GLU A 340 7.05 31.69 -27.17
N GLY A 341 8.03 30.86 -27.54
CA GLY A 341 8.95 30.16 -26.65
C GLY A 341 9.86 31.08 -25.84
N GLY A 342 9.28 31.81 -24.89
CA GLY A 342 10.02 32.27 -23.73
C GLY A 342 10.20 31.09 -22.78
N ASP A 343 11.42 30.92 -22.27
CA ASP A 343 11.80 30.00 -21.18
C ASP A 343 11.07 30.32 -19.85
N ALA A 344 9.75 30.44 -19.86
CA ALA A 344 8.97 30.40 -18.65
C ALA A 344 9.11 28.97 -18.12
N PRO A 345 9.81 28.74 -16.99
CA PRO A 345 9.97 27.39 -16.48
C PRO A 345 8.57 26.82 -16.29
N SER A 346 8.29 25.70 -16.97
CA SER A 346 7.10 24.91 -16.67
C SER A 346 7.04 24.76 -15.16
N SER A 347 5.95 25.20 -14.54
CA SER A 347 5.78 25.10 -13.09
C SER A 347 6.16 23.69 -12.64
N ARG A 348 7.15 23.55 -11.76
CA ARG A 348 7.59 22.24 -11.27
C ARG A 348 6.45 21.63 -10.47
N GLY A 349 5.87 20.58 -11.04
CA GLY A 349 4.91 19.75 -10.34
C GLY A 349 5.57 19.04 -9.18
N ALA A 350 4.89 19.00 -8.06
CA ALA A 350 5.30 18.31 -6.84
C ALA A 350 4.05 17.72 -6.17
N PHE A 351 4.24 17.05 -5.04
CA PHE A 351 3.15 16.65 -4.16
C PHE A 351 3.31 17.37 -2.82
N CYS A 352 2.20 17.73 -2.19
CA CYS A 352 2.24 18.27 -0.84
C CYS A 352 2.66 17.19 0.16
N ASN A 353 3.05 17.64 1.35
CA ASN A 353 3.25 16.72 2.47
C ASN A 353 1.96 15.95 2.77
N ILE A 354 2.10 14.75 3.34
CA ILE A 354 1.00 13.86 3.70
C ILE A 354 0.08 14.59 4.69
N GLY A 355 -1.15 14.84 4.28
CA GLY A 355 -2.23 15.29 5.15
C GLY A 355 -3.05 14.11 5.64
N MET A 356 -3.30 14.02 6.94
CA MET A 356 -4.07 12.92 7.53
C MET A 356 -5.03 13.38 8.63
N ASN A 357 -6.30 13.00 8.51
CA ASN A 357 -7.27 12.99 9.61
C ASN A 357 -7.21 11.64 10.34
N GLY A 358 -6.27 11.53 11.28
CA GLY A 358 -5.98 10.26 11.97
C GLY A 358 -7.18 9.67 12.72
N GLN A 359 -8.11 10.50 13.21
CA GLN A 359 -9.30 10.01 13.91
C GLN A 359 -10.26 9.28 12.96
N GLU A 360 -10.55 9.87 11.80
CA GLU A 360 -11.45 9.26 10.81
C GLU A 360 -10.79 8.04 10.16
N VAL A 361 -9.49 8.09 9.85
CA VAL A 361 -8.73 6.93 9.34
C VAL A 361 -8.73 5.78 10.36
N PHE A 362 -8.55 6.07 11.66
CA PHE A 362 -8.60 5.04 12.70
C PHE A 362 -10.00 4.42 12.82
N LYS A 363 -11.07 5.24 12.85
CA LYS A 363 -12.46 4.75 12.90
C LYS A 363 -12.80 3.86 11.70
N PHE A 364 -12.37 4.28 10.51
CA PHE A 364 -12.48 3.47 9.30
C PHE A 364 -11.77 2.13 9.48
N ALA A 365 -10.49 2.14 9.89
CA ALA A 365 -9.69 0.92 9.97
C ALA A 365 -10.25 -0.09 10.98
N VAL A 366 -10.60 0.34 12.20
CA VAL A 366 -11.11 -0.58 13.24
C VAL A 366 -12.46 -1.21 12.90
N LYS A 367 -13.25 -0.58 12.02
CA LYS A 367 -14.50 -1.13 11.51
C LYS A 367 -14.24 -2.03 10.29
N THR A 368 -13.56 -1.51 9.29
CA THR A 368 -13.46 -2.12 7.96
C THR A 368 -12.53 -3.31 7.93
N VAL A 369 -11.40 -3.27 8.67
CA VAL A 369 -10.38 -4.33 8.63
C VAL A 369 -10.92 -5.68 9.10
N PRO A 370 -11.60 -5.77 10.27
CA PRO A 370 -12.20 -7.04 10.66
C PRO A 370 -13.31 -7.49 9.71
N ASP A 371 -14.14 -6.57 9.21
CA ASP A 371 -15.22 -6.90 8.28
C ASP A 371 -14.69 -7.51 6.97
N THR A 372 -13.61 -6.97 6.41
CA THR A 372 -13.03 -7.50 5.16
C THR A 372 -12.38 -8.87 5.40
N VAL A 373 -11.65 -9.06 6.51
CA VAL A 373 -11.04 -10.36 6.84
C VAL A 373 -12.12 -11.43 7.08
N SER A 374 -13.21 -11.10 7.78
CA SER A 374 -14.36 -12.01 7.93
C SER A 374 -14.96 -12.44 6.60
N LYS A 375 -15.13 -11.52 5.64
CA LYS A 375 -15.61 -11.86 4.28
C LYS A 375 -14.64 -12.75 3.52
N SER A 376 -13.34 -12.53 3.70
CA SER A 376 -12.31 -13.37 3.08
C SER A 376 -12.30 -14.79 3.67
N LEU A 377 -12.50 -14.93 5.00
CA LEU A 377 -12.69 -16.23 5.66
C LEU A 377 -13.96 -16.93 5.17
N GLU A 378 -15.08 -16.21 5.07
CA GLU A 378 -16.34 -16.77 4.55
C GLU A 378 -16.17 -17.32 3.13
N LYS A 379 -15.51 -16.55 2.24
CA LYS A 379 -15.19 -16.99 0.87
C LYS A 379 -14.24 -18.18 0.83
N ALA A 380 -13.37 -18.33 1.83
CA ALA A 380 -12.50 -19.49 2.00
C ALA A 380 -13.21 -20.69 2.64
N GLY A 381 -14.45 -20.54 3.15
CA GLY A 381 -15.15 -21.56 3.92
C GLY A 381 -14.51 -21.82 5.29
N MET A 382 -13.88 -20.80 5.88
CA MET A 382 -13.09 -20.88 7.11
C MET A 382 -13.65 -19.98 8.21
N THR A 383 -13.18 -20.20 9.43
CA THR A 383 -13.49 -19.41 10.62
C THR A 383 -12.24 -18.76 11.18
N SER A 384 -12.38 -17.89 12.19
CA SER A 384 -11.23 -17.30 12.87
C SER A 384 -10.38 -18.30 13.65
N GLU A 385 -10.94 -19.47 14.01
CA GLU A 385 -10.22 -20.52 14.72
C GLU A 385 -9.14 -21.16 13.84
N ASP A 386 -9.36 -21.16 12.52
CA ASP A 386 -8.44 -21.71 11.52
C ASP A 386 -7.25 -20.79 11.25
N ILE A 387 -7.21 -19.57 11.79
CA ILE A 387 -6.09 -18.64 11.59
C ILE A 387 -4.92 -19.05 12.47
N ASP A 388 -3.77 -19.33 11.85
CA ASP A 388 -2.50 -19.55 12.54
C ASP A 388 -1.80 -18.21 12.78
N PHE A 389 -1.79 -17.33 11.78
CA PHE A 389 -1.14 -16.02 11.88
C PHE A 389 -1.98 -14.87 11.31
N LEU A 390 -2.00 -13.74 12.01
CA LEU A 390 -2.53 -12.47 11.55
C LEU A 390 -1.38 -11.53 11.19
N VAL A 391 -1.24 -11.22 9.90
CA VAL A 391 -0.19 -10.34 9.35
C VAL A 391 -0.84 -9.19 8.59
N MET A 392 -1.03 -8.06 9.27
CA MET A 392 -1.72 -6.90 8.68
C MET A 392 -0.78 -5.72 8.41
N HIS A 393 -1.30 -4.72 7.71
CA HIS A 393 -0.65 -3.43 7.56
C HIS A 393 -0.33 -2.81 8.93
N GLN A 394 0.94 -2.44 9.10
CA GLN A 394 1.53 -1.96 10.35
C GLN A 394 1.29 -0.45 10.51
N ALA A 395 0.03 -0.02 10.51
CA ALA A 395 -0.33 1.40 10.63
C ALA A 395 -0.19 1.93 12.06
N ASN A 396 -0.72 1.16 13.01
CA ASN A 396 -0.81 1.49 14.43
C ASN A 396 -1.09 0.20 15.21
N GLN A 397 -0.35 -0.05 16.30
CA GLN A 397 -0.51 -1.26 17.11
C GLN A 397 -1.95 -1.46 17.60
N ARG A 398 -2.65 -0.37 17.95
CA ARG A 398 -4.03 -0.44 18.46
C ARG A 398 -5.03 -0.97 17.42
N ILE A 399 -4.78 -0.73 16.13
CA ILE A 399 -5.62 -1.28 15.05
C ILE A 399 -5.39 -2.80 14.96
N ILE A 400 -4.12 -3.22 15.06
CA ILE A 400 -3.74 -4.63 15.07
C ILE A 400 -4.40 -5.36 16.25
N ASP A 401 -4.27 -4.80 17.45
CA ASP A 401 -4.85 -5.36 18.68
C ASP A 401 -6.37 -5.44 18.60
N THR A 402 -7.02 -4.43 18.01
CA THR A 402 -8.48 -4.41 17.85
C THR A 402 -8.95 -5.52 16.91
N ALA A 403 -8.26 -5.74 15.80
CA ALA A 403 -8.58 -6.84 14.89
C ALA A 403 -8.31 -8.21 15.53
N ALA A 404 -7.15 -8.38 16.18
CA ALA A 404 -6.81 -9.62 16.88
C ALA A 404 -7.87 -9.99 17.93
N LYS A 405 -8.29 -9.01 18.73
CA LYS A 405 -9.36 -9.18 19.73
C LYS A 405 -10.70 -9.55 19.08
N ARG A 406 -11.03 -8.96 17.94
CA ARG A 406 -12.28 -9.26 17.20
C ARG A 406 -12.32 -10.71 16.72
N PHE A 407 -11.16 -11.30 16.41
CA PHE A 407 -11.02 -12.69 15.99
C PHE A 407 -10.67 -13.66 17.13
N GLY A 408 -10.56 -13.17 18.37
CA GLY A 408 -10.20 -14.00 19.53
C GLY A 408 -8.77 -14.56 19.48
N LEU A 409 -7.87 -13.92 18.74
CA LEU A 409 -6.49 -14.39 18.55
C LEU A 409 -5.59 -13.97 19.71
N GLY A 410 -4.79 -14.92 20.20
CA GLY A 410 -3.73 -14.65 21.17
C GLY A 410 -2.54 -13.90 20.55
N PRO A 411 -1.72 -13.23 21.37
CA PRO A 411 -0.57 -12.43 20.89
C PRO A 411 0.47 -13.25 20.10
N GLU A 412 0.58 -14.55 20.35
CA GLU A 412 1.48 -15.48 19.65
C GLU A 412 1.13 -15.63 18.16
N LYS A 413 -0.16 -15.55 17.83
CA LYS A 413 -0.70 -15.58 16.46
C LYS A 413 -0.64 -14.23 15.76
N VAL A 414 -0.27 -13.15 16.45
CA VAL A 414 -0.21 -11.81 15.87
C VAL A 414 1.23 -11.49 15.49
N VAL A 415 1.44 -11.11 14.22
CA VAL A 415 2.73 -10.62 13.76
C VAL A 415 2.71 -9.10 13.77
N SER A 416 3.51 -8.51 14.66
CA SER A 416 3.72 -7.06 14.73
C SER A 416 5.20 -6.74 14.84
N ASN A 417 5.66 -5.86 13.96
CA ASN A 417 7.01 -5.29 13.96
C ASN A 417 6.98 -3.76 13.88
N ILE A 418 5.81 -3.15 14.06
CA ILE A 418 5.59 -1.71 13.98
C ILE A 418 6.53 -0.91 14.90
N ALA A 419 6.92 -1.50 16.04
CA ALA A 419 7.88 -0.91 16.96
C ALA A 419 9.27 -0.68 16.34
N LYS A 420 9.68 -1.52 15.38
CA LYS A 420 11.00 -1.52 14.74
C LYS A 420 11.05 -0.67 13.46
N TYR A 421 9.95 -0.56 12.72
CA TYR A 421 9.95 0.04 11.37
C TYR A 421 9.01 1.23 11.21
N GLY A 422 8.04 1.41 12.11
CA GLY A 422 6.93 2.33 11.88
C GLY A 422 6.00 1.84 10.77
N ASN A 423 5.20 2.76 10.22
CA ASN A 423 4.32 2.51 9.10
C ASN A 423 5.09 2.63 7.77
N THR A 424 5.40 1.50 7.16
CA THR A 424 6.08 1.38 5.85
C THR A 424 5.11 1.22 4.68
N SER A 425 3.85 1.64 4.85
CA SER A 425 2.80 1.60 3.83
C SER A 425 2.68 0.24 3.14
N ALA A 426 2.87 0.15 1.82
CA ALA A 426 2.76 -1.11 1.08
C ALA A 426 3.81 -2.14 1.51
N GLY A 427 4.96 -1.70 2.03
CA GLY A 427 6.00 -2.59 2.56
C GLY A 427 5.64 -3.27 3.88
N SER A 428 4.62 -2.81 4.60
CA SER A 428 4.36 -3.29 5.98
C SER A 428 4.02 -4.77 6.08
N VAL A 429 3.07 -5.25 5.27
CA VAL A 429 2.66 -6.67 5.28
C VAL A 429 3.82 -7.59 4.87
N PRO A 430 4.52 -7.36 3.74
CA PRO A 430 5.58 -8.28 3.32
C PRO A 430 6.83 -8.21 4.21
N ILE A 431 7.16 -7.06 4.81
CA ILE A 431 8.26 -6.98 5.79
C ILE A 431 7.93 -7.82 7.04
N ALA A 432 6.71 -7.68 7.57
CA ALA A 432 6.26 -8.45 8.73
C ALA A 432 6.23 -9.96 8.43
N MET A 433 5.77 -10.34 7.25
CA MET A 433 5.77 -11.74 6.81
C MET A 433 7.20 -12.29 6.65
N ALA A 434 8.11 -11.54 6.03
CA ALA A 434 9.49 -11.95 5.85
C ALA A 434 10.22 -12.19 7.18
N GLU A 435 10.07 -11.29 8.16
CA GLU A 435 10.63 -11.50 9.51
C GLU A 435 10.03 -12.73 10.18
N ALA A 436 8.70 -12.91 10.13
CA ALA A 436 8.06 -14.05 10.80
C ALA A 436 8.47 -15.41 10.18
N VAL A 437 8.73 -15.45 8.87
CA VAL A 437 9.27 -16.62 8.18
C VAL A 437 10.74 -16.86 8.55
N GLU A 438 11.57 -15.80 8.56
CA GLU A 438 12.98 -15.89 8.97
C GLU A 438 13.15 -16.33 10.43
N GLU A 439 12.24 -15.88 11.32
CA GLU A 439 12.16 -16.31 12.72
C GLU A 439 11.62 -17.74 12.91
N GLY A 440 11.20 -18.41 11.82
CA GLY A 440 10.66 -19.77 11.85
C GLY A 440 9.27 -19.89 12.51
N ARG A 441 8.54 -18.77 12.62
CA ARG A 441 7.18 -18.72 13.19
C ARG A 441 6.17 -19.27 12.20
N ILE A 442 6.18 -18.72 10.97
CA ILE A 442 5.30 -19.16 9.87
C ILE A 442 5.97 -20.34 9.15
N LYS A 443 5.21 -21.43 9.00
CA LYS A 443 5.63 -22.71 8.44
C LYS A 443 4.67 -23.18 7.36
N LYS A 444 5.13 -24.11 6.53
CA LYS A 444 4.34 -24.67 5.43
C LYS A 444 3.05 -25.30 5.98
N GLY A 445 1.93 -24.93 5.38
CA GLY A 445 0.58 -25.33 5.75
C GLY A 445 -0.17 -24.28 6.56
N ASP A 446 0.54 -23.33 7.19
CA ASP A 446 -0.08 -22.33 8.07
C ASP A 446 -1.04 -21.43 7.30
N ILE A 447 -2.14 -21.07 7.97
CA ILE A 447 -3.15 -20.16 7.47
C ILE A 447 -2.85 -18.75 7.95
N VAL A 448 -2.51 -17.89 7.01
CA VAL A 448 -2.16 -16.49 7.26
C VAL A 448 -3.29 -15.58 6.79
N ALA A 449 -3.95 -14.93 7.75
CA ALA A 449 -4.89 -13.86 7.47
C ALA A 449 -4.11 -12.55 7.27
N THR A 450 -4.26 -11.94 6.09
CA THR A 450 -3.61 -10.68 5.75
C THR A 450 -4.61 -9.59 5.44
N ALA A 451 -4.27 -8.35 5.77
CA ALA A 451 -5.07 -7.19 5.42
C ALA A 451 -4.22 -5.93 5.25
N GLY A 452 -4.55 -5.14 4.23
CA GLY A 452 -3.99 -3.81 4.00
C GLY A 452 -5.10 -2.78 3.84
N PHE A 453 -4.86 -1.56 4.31
CA PHE A 453 -5.85 -0.48 4.31
C PHE A 453 -5.16 0.87 4.35
N GLY A 454 -5.64 1.86 3.60
CA GLY A 454 -4.97 3.16 3.54
C GLY A 454 -5.66 4.18 2.64
N ALA A 455 -4.86 5.09 2.08
CA ALA A 455 -5.32 6.20 1.26
C ALA A 455 -6.17 5.75 0.06
N GLY A 456 -7.07 6.63 -0.40
CA GLY A 456 -8.07 6.34 -1.43
C GLY A 456 -9.49 6.72 -1.05
N LEU A 457 -10.13 6.15 -0.01
CA LEU A 457 -9.62 5.05 0.83
C LEU A 457 -9.71 3.70 0.11
N THR A 458 -8.73 2.84 0.36
CA THR A 458 -8.63 1.50 -0.22
C THR A 458 -8.36 0.48 0.87
N TRP A 459 -8.92 -0.73 0.72
CA TRP A 459 -8.61 -1.84 1.62
C TRP A 459 -8.76 -3.18 0.90
N ALA A 460 -7.96 -4.14 1.36
CA ALA A 460 -7.91 -5.49 0.85
C ALA A 460 -7.58 -6.47 1.98
N SER A 461 -8.16 -7.66 1.92
CA SER A 461 -7.74 -8.79 2.74
C SER A 461 -7.63 -10.06 1.90
N ALA A 462 -6.76 -10.96 2.35
CA ALA A 462 -6.55 -12.26 1.74
C ALA A 462 -6.23 -13.30 2.82
N ILE A 463 -6.86 -14.47 2.70
CA ILE A 463 -6.51 -15.67 3.46
C ILE A 463 -5.56 -16.49 2.61
N LEU A 464 -4.34 -16.62 3.11
CA LEU A 464 -3.24 -17.26 2.40
C LEU A 464 -2.85 -18.55 3.12
N ARG A 465 -2.59 -19.61 2.36
CA ARG A 465 -1.85 -20.78 2.82
C ARG A 465 -0.37 -20.61 2.47
N TRP A 466 0.49 -20.65 3.48
CA TRP A 466 1.95 -20.69 3.32
C TRP A 466 2.40 -22.11 2.93
#